data_AF-A0A2V7HY42-F1
#
_entry.id   AF-A0A2V7HY42-F1
#
_cell.length_a   1.000
_cell.length_b   1.000
_cell.length_c   1.000
_cell.angle_alpha   90.00
_cell.angle_beta   90.00
_cell.angle_gamma   90.00
#
_symmetry.space_group_name_H-M   'P 1'
#
loop_
_entity.id
_entity.type
_entity.pdbx_description
1 polymer ?
#
loop_
_entity_poly.entity_id
_entity_poly.type
_entity_poly.pdbx_seq_one_letter_code
_entity_poly.pdbx_strand_id
1 'polypeptide(L)'
;MNQALVLIVACIALGAVAAFMGTARYRQVRAFADSVVQQLSGRARIVRGRCSLTNATVSCDFAGRRVRVTLDCQEGLSLLQIRLDCLAPGCFLVGEGDDAESWAFQLPDHEVREAVRRLVQTHGVQVQLDAVRSAPERLRLVYSPVKGLMRAPRNLNEVVTEAEALARLLERPAEARGSTDP
;
A
#
# COMPACT_ATOMS: atom_id res chain seq x y z
N MET A 1 18.49 -44.94 -26.35
CA MET A 1 18.00 -43.55 -26.22
C MET A 1 18.57 -42.98 -24.93
N ASN A 2 19.48 -42.00 -25.03
CA ASN A 2 20.41 -41.64 -23.95
C ASN A 2 19.75 -40.81 -22.85
N GLN A 3 19.42 -41.44 -21.71
CA GLN A 3 18.83 -40.78 -20.54
C GLN A 3 19.61 -39.53 -20.08
N ALA A 4 20.94 -39.55 -20.17
CA ALA A 4 21.78 -38.41 -19.82
C ALA A 4 21.52 -37.16 -20.70
N LEU A 5 21.23 -37.36 -21.98
CA LEU A 5 20.99 -36.27 -22.94
C LEU A 5 19.61 -35.64 -22.70
N VAL A 6 18.62 -36.45 -22.34
CA VAL A 6 17.28 -35.99 -21.91
C VAL A 6 17.38 -35.14 -20.63
N LEU A 7 18.21 -35.55 -19.68
CA LEU A 7 18.39 -34.86 -18.39
C LEU A 7 19.06 -33.49 -18.57
N ILE A 8 20.07 -33.41 -19.45
CA ILE A 8 20.75 -32.14 -19.78
C ILE A 8 19.79 -31.17 -20.45
N VAL A 9 19.00 -31.63 -21.43
CA VAL A 9 18.01 -30.79 -22.12
C VAL A 9 16.92 -30.31 -21.14
N ALA A 10 16.47 -31.17 -20.23
CA ALA A 10 15.51 -30.79 -19.20
C ALA A 10 16.06 -29.69 -18.26
N CYS A 11 17.32 -29.80 -17.81
CA CYS A 11 17.95 -28.77 -16.97
C CYS A 11 18.09 -27.43 -17.68
N ILE A 12 18.48 -27.44 -18.97
CA ILE A 12 18.60 -26.21 -19.76
C ILE A 12 17.22 -25.57 -19.97
N ALA A 13 16.20 -26.37 -20.29
CA ALA A 13 14.83 -25.89 -20.43
C ALA A 13 14.30 -25.27 -19.12
N LEU A 14 14.54 -25.92 -17.98
CA LEU A 14 14.19 -25.38 -16.66
C LEU A 14 14.92 -24.06 -16.35
N GLY A 15 16.22 -23.97 -16.67
CA GLY A 15 16.99 -22.75 -16.51
C GLY A 15 16.47 -21.60 -17.38
N ALA A 16 16.12 -21.87 -18.64
CA ALA A 16 15.55 -20.89 -19.55
C ALA A 16 14.16 -20.42 -19.08
N VAL A 17 13.31 -21.33 -18.59
CA VAL A 17 12.01 -21.00 -18.02
C VAL A 17 12.16 -20.14 -16.77
N ALA A 18 13.10 -20.46 -15.87
CA ALA A 18 13.37 -19.66 -14.68
C ALA A 18 13.85 -18.24 -15.03
N ALA A 19 14.75 -18.10 -16.00
CA ALA A 19 15.21 -16.81 -16.50
C ALA A 19 14.06 -16.00 -17.14
N PHE A 20 13.24 -16.64 -17.97
CA PHE A 20 12.08 -16.01 -18.59
C PHE A 20 11.07 -15.53 -17.53
N MET A 21 10.74 -16.36 -16.55
CA MET A 21 9.85 -16.01 -15.44
C MET A 21 10.42 -14.85 -14.61
N GLY A 22 11.73 -14.84 -14.36
CA GLY A 22 12.41 -13.72 -13.67
C GLY A 22 12.30 -12.41 -14.45
N THR A 23 12.53 -12.43 -15.75
CA THR A 23 12.42 -11.22 -16.60
C THR A 23 10.98 -10.72 -16.74
N ALA A 24 10.01 -11.63 -16.82
CA ALA A 24 8.58 -11.28 -16.87
C ALA A 24 8.12 -10.58 -15.59
N ARG A 25 8.51 -11.10 -14.42
CA ARG A 25 8.21 -10.48 -13.12
C ARG A 25 8.85 -9.10 -12.97
N TYR A 26 10.11 -8.96 -13.36
CA TYR A 26 10.79 -7.66 -13.31
C TYR A 26 10.09 -6.59 -14.17
N ARG A 27 9.70 -6.94 -15.40
CA ARG A 27 8.97 -6.01 -16.28
C ARG A 27 7.64 -5.58 -15.67
N GLN A 28 6.94 -6.47 -14.98
CA GLN A 28 5.68 -6.17 -14.30
C GLN A 28 5.87 -5.22 -13.13
N VAL A 29 6.84 -5.51 -12.24
CA VAL A 29 7.17 -4.66 -11.08
C VAL A 29 7.62 -3.27 -11.54
N ARG A 30 8.36 -3.18 -12.64
CA ARG A 30 8.75 -1.91 -13.25
C ARG A 30 7.56 -1.14 -13.81
N ALA A 31 6.66 -1.79 -14.56
CA ALA A 31 5.47 -1.15 -15.09
C ALA A 31 4.55 -0.62 -13.98
N PHE A 32 4.48 -1.32 -12.84
CA PHE A 32 3.82 -0.80 -11.64
C PHE A 32 4.49 0.48 -11.14
N ALA A 33 5.81 0.49 -10.96
CA ALA A 33 6.54 1.67 -10.47
C ALA A 33 6.33 2.88 -11.40
N ASP A 34 6.40 2.67 -12.72
CA ASP A 34 6.16 3.71 -13.72
C ASP A 34 4.71 4.23 -13.65
N SER A 35 3.72 3.34 -13.45
CA SER A 35 2.32 3.74 -13.26
C SER A 35 2.11 4.57 -11.98
N VAL A 36 2.77 4.22 -10.87
CA VAL A 36 2.71 4.98 -9.62
C VAL A 36 3.30 6.37 -9.83
N VAL A 37 4.46 6.45 -10.47
CA VAL A 37 5.14 7.70 -10.83
C VAL A 37 4.25 8.56 -11.73
N GLN A 38 3.65 7.97 -12.76
CA GLN A 38 2.79 8.70 -13.69
C GLN A 38 1.56 9.28 -12.98
N GLN A 39 0.89 8.50 -12.12
CA GLN A 39 -0.27 8.98 -11.40
C GLN A 39 0.10 10.10 -10.40
N LEU A 40 1.18 9.93 -9.63
CA LEU A 40 1.54 10.87 -8.56
C LEU A 40 2.33 12.11 -9.05
N SER A 41 2.97 12.07 -10.22
CA SER A 41 3.90 13.13 -10.68
C SER A 41 3.27 14.52 -10.82
N GLY A 42 1.95 14.63 -11.01
CA GLY A 42 1.25 15.91 -11.09
C GLY A 42 0.94 16.58 -9.74
N ARG A 43 1.04 15.85 -8.62
CA ARG A 43 0.62 16.33 -7.29
C ARG A 43 1.62 16.06 -6.17
N ALA A 44 2.55 15.13 -6.38
CA ALA A 44 3.57 14.76 -5.42
C ALA A 44 4.95 14.95 -6.03
N ARG A 45 5.91 15.43 -5.23
CA ARG A 45 7.31 15.47 -5.62
C ARG A 45 7.91 14.09 -5.40
N ILE A 46 8.37 13.43 -6.44
CA ILE A 46 9.01 12.12 -6.30
C ILE A 46 10.40 12.31 -5.66
N VAL A 47 10.64 11.58 -4.58
CA VAL A 47 11.88 11.65 -3.80
C VAL A 47 12.81 10.49 -4.12
N ARG A 48 12.24 9.28 -4.24
CA ARG A 48 13.04 8.06 -4.41
C ARG A 48 12.23 6.93 -5.04
N GLY A 49 12.81 6.25 -6.03
CA GLY A 49 12.31 4.97 -6.54
C GLY A 49 13.31 3.85 -6.28
N ARG A 50 12.84 2.67 -5.90
CA ARG A 50 13.61 1.41 -5.86
C ARG A 50 12.78 0.30 -6.49
N CYS A 51 13.42 -0.55 -7.27
CA CYS A 51 12.79 -1.67 -7.96
C CYS A 51 13.73 -2.89 -7.91
N SER A 52 13.16 -4.08 -7.70
CA SER A 52 13.83 -5.39 -7.72
C SER A 52 12.96 -6.39 -8.49
N LEU A 53 13.38 -7.67 -8.56
CA LEU A 53 12.63 -8.72 -9.25
C LEU A 53 11.22 -8.95 -8.67
N THR A 54 11.05 -8.68 -7.37
CA THR A 54 9.81 -8.98 -6.64
C THR A 54 9.26 -7.79 -5.87
N ASN A 55 9.98 -6.66 -5.79
CA ASN A 55 9.54 -5.52 -4.99
C ASN A 55 9.76 -4.20 -5.73
N ALA A 56 8.76 -3.31 -5.69
CA ALA A 56 8.91 -1.92 -6.06
C ALA A 56 8.51 -1.02 -4.89
N THR A 57 9.29 0.02 -4.65
CA THR A 57 8.97 1.06 -3.68
C THR A 57 9.16 2.43 -4.32
N VAL A 58 8.11 3.24 -4.30
CA VAL A 58 8.13 4.65 -4.73
C VAL A 58 7.85 5.52 -3.50
N SER A 59 8.73 6.47 -3.24
CA SER A 59 8.60 7.48 -2.20
C SER A 59 8.40 8.85 -2.83
N CYS A 60 7.38 9.57 -2.36
CA CYS A 60 7.11 10.94 -2.78
C CYS A 60 6.71 11.80 -1.58
N ASP A 61 6.84 13.11 -1.75
CA ASP A 61 6.33 14.09 -0.81
C ASP A 61 5.01 14.63 -1.37
N PHE A 62 3.92 14.44 -0.64
CA PHE A 62 2.56 14.90 -0.97
C PHE A 62 2.05 15.77 0.17
N ALA A 63 1.64 17.02 -0.14
CA ALA A 63 1.17 17.99 0.85
C ALA A 63 2.11 18.17 2.07
N GLY A 64 3.43 18.05 1.87
CA GLY A 64 4.43 18.16 2.94
C GLY A 64 4.63 16.89 3.78
N ARG A 65 3.93 15.79 3.45
CA ARG A 65 4.09 14.48 4.09
C ARG A 65 4.75 13.48 3.17
N ARG A 66 5.57 12.60 3.75
CA ARG A 66 6.19 11.51 3.01
C ARG A 66 5.20 10.37 2.82
N VAL A 67 4.95 10.04 1.56
CA VAL A 67 4.14 8.91 1.12
C VAL A 67 5.06 7.85 0.52
N ARG A 68 4.88 6.60 0.95
CA ARG A 68 5.61 5.44 0.43
C ARG A 68 4.63 4.42 -0.10
N VAL A 69 4.70 4.16 -1.41
CA VAL A 69 3.93 3.12 -2.08
C VAL A 69 4.85 1.95 -2.36
N THR A 70 4.53 0.78 -1.81
CA THR A 70 5.31 -0.46 -1.95
C THR A 70 4.44 -1.55 -2.53
N LEU A 71 4.94 -2.20 -3.58
CA LEU A 71 4.41 -3.46 -4.10
C LEU A 71 5.41 -4.57 -3.77
N ASP A 72 4.94 -5.61 -3.10
CA ASP A 72 5.70 -6.83 -2.85
C ASP A 72 5.01 -8.02 -3.52
N CYS A 73 5.73 -8.71 -4.40
CA CYS A 73 5.27 -9.83 -5.20
C CYS A 73 6.04 -11.09 -4.77
N GLN A 74 5.54 -11.77 -3.74
CA GLN A 74 6.13 -13.02 -3.23
C GLN A 74 5.22 -14.19 -3.60
N GLU A 75 5.80 -15.26 -4.18
CA GLU A 75 5.15 -16.57 -4.31
C GLU A 75 3.71 -16.57 -4.88
N GLY A 76 3.40 -15.65 -5.82
CA GLY A 76 2.09 -15.57 -6.46
C GLY A 76 1.06 -14.70 -5.73
N LEU A 77 1.45 -14.09 -4.61
CA LEU A 77 0.72 -13.06 -3.90
C LEU A 77 1.35 -11.69 -4.19
N SER A 78 0.51 -10.72 -4.50
CA SER A 78 0.90 -9.33 -4.66
C SER A 78 0.28 -8.52 -3.53
N LEU A 79 1.12 -7.88 -2.74
CA LEU A 79 0.71 -7.03 -1.62
C LEU A 79 1.08 -5.58 -1.94
N LEU A 80 0.06 -4.72 -2.04
CA LEU A 80 0.25 -3.29 -2.24
C LEU A 80 0.03 -2.56 -0.92
N GLN A 81 0.96 -1.69 -0.57
CA GLN A 81 0.95 -0.92 0.66
C GLN A 81 1.21 0.55 0.36
N ILE A 82 0.42 1.42 0.95
CA ILE A 82 0.62 2.86 0.96
C ILE A 82 0.85 3.26 2.40
N ARG A 83 2.00 3.87 2.70
CA ARG A 83 2.34 4.37 4.02
C ARG A 83 2.45 5.89 3.98
N LEU A 84 1.79 6.55 4.92
CA LEU A 84 1.85 7.98 5.15
C LEU A 84 2.35 8.22 6.56
N ASP A 85 3.36 9.07 6.72
CA ASP A 85 3.81 9.48 8.04
C ASP A 85 2.77 10.45 8.65
N CYS A 86 2.32 10.18 9.88
CA CYS A 86 1.35 10.98 10.62
C CYS A 86 1.71 11.08 12.11
N LEU A 87 1.23 12.12 12.78
CA LEU A 87 1.41 12.32 14.21
C LEU A 87 0.07 12.10 14.93
N ALA A 88 -0.46 10.88 14.93
CA ALA A 88 -1.66 10.63 15.73
C ALA A 88 -1.27 10.57 17.24
N PRO A 89 -2.19 10.96 18.13
CA PRO A 89 -1.95 10.84 19.56
C PRO A 89 -2.23 9.39 19.99
N GLY A 90 -1.19 8.62 20.29
CA GLY A 90 -1.10 7.70 21.44
C GLY A 90 -1.96 6.42 21.44
N CYS A 91 -3.13 6.42 20.80
CA CYS A 91 -4.29 5.67 21.27
C CYS A 91 -5.05 4.90 20.19
N PHE A 92 -4.55 4.81 18.95
CA PHE A 92 -5.31 4.16 17.88
C PHE A 92 -4.58 2.92 17.37
N LEU A 93 -5.11 1.75 17.73
CA LEU A 93 -4.85 0.49 17.03
C LEU A 93 -6.02 0.23 16.08
N VAL A 94 -5.74 -0.08 14.81
CA VAL A 94 -6.74 -0.69 13.94
C VAL A 94 -6.08 -1.83 13.16
N GLY A 95 -6.46 -3.06 13.52
CA GLY A 95 -5.79 -4.32 13.18
C GLY A 95 -6.51 -5.16 12.12
N GLU A 96 -5.80 -6.17 11.61
CA GLU A 96 -6.19 -7.14 10.58
C GLU A 96 -7.59 -7.75 10.77
N GLY A 97 -8.40 -7.74 9.72
CA GLY A 97 -9.67 -8.47 9.66
C GLY A 97 -10.18 -8.54 8.22
N ASP A 98 -11.13 -9.44 7.97
CA ASP A 98 -11.75 -9.61 6.65
C ASP A 98 -13.08 -8.84 6.50
N ASP A 99 -13.65 -8.27 7.59
CA ASP A 99 -15.04 -7.74 7.57
C ASP A 99 -15.18 -6.29 8.07
N ALA A 100 -15.55 -5.36 7.19
CA ALA A 100 -15.63 -3.90 7.39
C ALA A 100 -16.46 -3.40 8.60
N GLU A 101 -17.38 -4.21 9.15
CA GLU A 101 -18.21 -3.84 10.30
C GLU A 101 -17.50 -3.99 11.65
N SER A 102 -16.51 -4.89 11.75
CA SER A 102 -15.75 -5.14 12.99
C SER A 102 -14.80 -3.99 13.41
N TRP A 103 -14.56 -3.03 12.51
CA TRP A 103 -13.53 -1.98 12.60
C TRP A 103 -14.02 -0.67 13.21
N ALA A 104 -15.30 -0.36 13.00
CA ALA A 104 -15.88 0.94 13.32
C ALA A 104 -15.94 1.21 14.83
N PHE A 105 -15.95 0.16 15.65
CA PHE A 105 -16.16 0.26 17.10
C PHE A 105 -14.91 0.64 17.90
N GLN A 106 -13.70 0.53 17.34
CA GLN A 106 -12.45 0.82 18.05
C GLN A 106 -12.00 2.28 17.91
N LEU A 107 -12.59 3.04 16.98
CA LEU A 107 -12.29 4.45 16.78
C LEU A 107 -13.27 5.31 17.59
N PRO A 108 -12.78 6.11 18.57
CA PRO A 108 -13.62 6.95 19.42
C PRO A 108 -14.32 8.10 18.69
N ASP A 109 -13.80 8.54 17.53
CA ASP A 109 -14.30 9.70 16.80
C ASP A 109 -15.14 9.29 15.57
N HIS A 110 -16.35 9.86 15.46
CA HIS A 110 -17.28 9.62 14.36
C HIS A 110 -16.71 10.08 13.00
N GLU A 111 -16.04 11.24 12.93
CA GLU A 111 -15.45 11.73 11.68
C GLU A 111 -14.34 10.79 11.17
N VAL A 112 -13.51 10.30 12.08
CA VAL A 112 -12.44 9.35 11.77
C VAL A 112 -13.03 8.01 11.32
N ARG A 113 -14.08 7.54 11.99
CA ARG A 113 -14.80 6.31 11.64
C ARG A 113 -15.41 6.38 10.24
N GLU A 114 -16.08 7.49 9.90
CA GLU A 114 -16.66 7.71 8.57
C GLU A 114 -15.58 7.84 7.49
N ALA A 115 -14.46 8.51 7.79
CA ALA A 115 -13.34 8.60 6.86
C ALA A 115 -12.72 7.22 6.56
N VAL A 116 -12.51 6.38 7.58
CA VAL A 116 -12.03 5.00 7.41
C VAL A 116 -13.05 4.16 6.64
N ARG A 117 -14.34 4.25 7.00
CA ARG A 117 -15.40 3.52 6.29
C ARG A 117 -15.45 3.88 4.81
N ARG A 118 -15.37 5.17 4.46
CA ARG A 118 -15.33 5.63 3.06
C ARG A 118 -14.14 5.09 2.30
N LEU A 119 -12.94 5.12 2.90
CA LEU A 119 -11.73 4.56 2.29
C LEU A 119 -11.90 3.06 1.99
N VAL A 120 -12.38 2.29 2.97
CA VAL A 120 -12.58 0.83 2.84
C VAL A 120 -13.66 0.53 1.78
N GLN A 121 -14.82 1.19 1.83
CA GLN A 121 -15.94 0.91 0.93
C GLN A 121 -15.70 1.38 -0.51
N THR A 122 -15.05 2.52 -0.68
CA THR A 122 -14.82 3.11 -2.01
C THR A 122 -13.64 2.46 -2.72
N HIS A 123 -12.56 2.18 -1.98
CA HIS A 123 -11.28 1.75 -2.58
C HIS A 123 -10.90 0.31 -2.25
N GLY A 124 -11.67 -0.40 -1.41
CA GLY A 124 -11.40 -1.79 -1.05
C GLY A 124 -10.08 -1.98 -0.29
N VAL A 125 -9.64 -0.95 0.44
CA VAL A 125 -8.38 -0.96 1.21
C VAL A 125 -8.63 -1.37 2.65
N GLN A 126 -7.70 -2.12 3.22
CA GLN A 126 -7.57 -2.28 4.67
C GLN A 126 -6.76 -1.09 5.21
N VAL A 127 -7.24 -0.46 6.29
CA VAL A 127 -6.57 0.66 6.94
C VAL A 127 -5.95 0.17 8.24
N GLN A 128 -4.64 0.34 8.37
CA GLN A 128 -3.84 -0.02 9.54
C GLN A 128 -3.18 1.24 10.11
N LEU A 129 -3.14 1.34 11.43
CA LEU A 129 -2.42 2.38 12.15
C LEU A 129 -1.31 1.72 12.96
N ASP A 130 -0.05 1.98 12.62
CA ASP A 130 1.10 1.43 13.33
C ASP A 130 1.26 2.14 14.70
N ALA A 131 1.42 1.36 15.77
CA ALA A 131 1.52 1.89 17.13
C ALA A 131 2.72 2.83 17.35
N VAL A 132 2.54 3.75 18.32
CA VAL A 132 3.39 4.88 18.77
C VAL A 132 4.86 4.56 19.05
N ARG A 133 5.27 3.28 19.07
CA ARG A 133 6.64 2.88 19.46
C ARG A 133 7.72 3.40 18.52
N SER A 134 7.37 3.77 17.30
CA SER A 134 8.27 4.42 16.35
C SER A 134 7.69 5.78 15.97
N ALA A 135 8.08 6.85 16.65
CA ALA A 135 7.77 8.21 16.20
C ALA A 135 8.51 8.49 14.87
N PRO A 136 7.84 9.08 13.85
CA PRO A 136 6.40 9.39 13.79
C PRO A 136 5.54 8.15 13.50
N GLU A 137 4.30 8.15 14.02
CA GLU A 137 3.30 7.13 13.70
C GLU A 137 3.07 7.02 12.19
N ARG A 138 2.65 5.85 11.74
CA ARG A 138 2.48 5.58 10.30
C ARG A 138 1.07 5.10 10.03
N LEU A 139 0.32 5.91 9.29
CA LEU A 139 -0.90 5.48 8.63
C LEU A 139 -0.50 4.55 7.48
N ARG A 140 -1.03 3.34 7.49
CA ARG A 140 -0.72 2.32 6.50
C ARG A 140 -2.02 1.82 5.88
N LEU A 141 -2.23 2.09 4.60
CA LEU A 141 -3.27 1.45 3.82
C LEU A 141 -2.68 0.23 3.13
N VAL A 142 -3.32 -0.91 3.32
CA VAL A 142 -2.95 -2.19 2.72
C VAL A 142 -4.08 -2.59 1.79
N TYR A 143 -3.77 -2.83 0.53
CA TYR A 143 -4.68 -3.56 -0.33
C TYR A 143 -4.48 -5.03 0.00
N SER A 144 -5.52 -5.68 0.54
CA SER A 144 -5.56 -7.13 0.83
C SER A 144 -4.97 -7.93 -0.34
N PRO A 145 -4.27 -9.06 -0.14
CA PRO A 145 -3.55 -9.77 -1.21
C PRO A 145 -4.40 -9.89 -2.47
N VAL A 146 -4.08 -9.06 -3.46
CA VAL A 146 -4.95 -8.93 -4.60
C VAL A 146 -4.51 -9.97 -5.62
N LYS A 147 -5.25 -11.09 -5.69
CA LYS A 147 -5.07 -12.05 -6.78
C LYS A 147 -5.30 -11.32 -8.11
N GLY A 148 -4.23 -11.15 -8.88
CA GLY A 148 -4.32 -10.66 -10.26
C GLY A 148 -4.28 -9.14 -10.47
N LEU A 149 -4.17 -8.30 -9.43
CA LEU A 149 -3.93 -6.87 -9.63
C LEU A 149 -2.43 -6.64 -9.83
N MET A 150 -2.04 -6.69 -11.10
CA MET A 150 -0.67 -6.48 -11.59
C MET A 150 -0.41 -5.01 -11.97
N ARG A 151 -1.24 -4.08 -11.49
CA ARG A 151 -1.18 -2.64 -11.78
C ARG A 151 -1.53 -1.86 -10.51
N ALA A 152 -1.02 -0.62 -10.42
CA ALA A 152 -1.47 0.29 -9.39
C ALA A 152 -2.99 0.51 -9.48
N PRO A 153 -3.67 0.81 -8.36
CA PRO A 153 -5.07 1.22 -8.38
C PRO A 153 -5.25 2.35 -9.40
N ARG A 154 -6.37 2.36 -10.12
CA ARG A 154 -6.63 3.41 -11.13
C ARG A 154 -6.69 4.81 -10.50
N ASN A 155 -7.01 4.88 -9.22
CA ASN A 155 -7.29 6.12 -8.50
C ASN A 155 -6.29 6.35 -7.35
N LEU A 156 -5.01 6.00 -7.54
CA LEU A 156 -3.99 6.13 -6.47
C LEU A 156 -3.92 7.56 -5.90
N ASN A 157 -4.13 8.57 -6.75
CA ASN A 157 -4.21 9.97 -6.32
C ASN A 157 -5.35 10.26 -5.35
N GLU A 158 -6.54 9.71 -5.60
CA GLU A 158 -7.71 9.89 -4.74
C GLU A 158 -7.48 9.20 -3.40
N VAL A 159 -6.99 7.96 -3.44
CA VAL A 159 -6.65 7.19 -2.24
C VAL A 159 -5.63 7.92 -1.38
N VAL A 160 -4.55 8.44 -1.99
CA VAL A 160 -3.53 9.21 -1.25
C VAL A 160 -4.12 10.52 -0.69
N THR A 161 -5.02 11.18 -1.43
CA THR A 161 -5.69 12.40 -0.96
C THR A 161 -6.61 12.13 0.23
N GLU A 162 -7.44 11.09 0.17
CA GLU A 162 -8.33 10.68 1.26
C GLU A 162 -7.55 10.17 2.47
N ALA A 163 -6.46 9.43 2.24
CA ALA A 163 -5.56 9.01 3.30
C ALA A 163 -4.87 10.19 3.98
N GLU A 164 -4.50 11.23 3.22
CA GLU A 164 -3.94 12.46 3.75
C GLU A 164 -4.97 13.23 4.59
N ALA A 165 -6.23 13.29 4.14
CA ALA A 165 -7.31 13.88 4.90
C ALA A 165 -7.56 13.13 6.22
N LEU A 166 -7.56 11.80 6.19
CA LEU A 166 -7.62 10.97 7.40
C LEU A 166 -6.44 11.26 8.34
N ALA A 167 -5.23 11.36 7.80
CA ALA A 167 -4.04 11.67 8.59
C ALA A 167 -4.10 13.07 9.23
N ARG A 168 -4.74 14.05 8.59
CA ARG A 168 -5.02 15.37 9.19
C ARG A 168 -6.05 15.28 10.30
N LEU A 169 -7.14 14.54 10.11
CA LEU A 169 -8.15 14.32 11.14
C LEU A 169 -7.52 13.68 12.39
N LEU A 170 -6.66 12.68 12.18
CA LEU A 170 -5.91 12.01 13.23
C LEU A 170 -4.91 12.89 13.97
N GLU A 171 -4.47 14.01 13.38
CA GLU A 171 -3.54 14.96 14.01
C GLU A 171 -4.23 16.11 14.75
N ARG A 172 -5.53 16.31 14.57
CA ARG A 172 -6.26 17.40 15.26
C ARG A 172 -6.21 17.17 16.78
N PRO A 173 -6.00 18.18 17.63
CA PRO A 173 -6.13 18.01 19.08
C PRO A 173 -7.56 17.56 19.43
N ALA A 174 -7.71 16.66 20.40
CA ALA A 174 -9.01 16.09 20.79
C ALA A 174 -10.05 17.17 21.17
N GLU A 175 -9.60 18.31 21.71
CA GLU A 175 -10.45 19.47 22.05
C GLU A 175 -11.11 20.14 20.83
N ALA A 176 -10.51 20.03 19.64
CA ALA A 176 -11.07 20.55 18.40
C ALA A 176 -12.00 19.55 17.67
N ARG A 177 -12.13 18.33 18.19
CA ARG A 177 -12.95 17.25 17.61
C ARG A 177 -14.33 17.12 18.26
N GLY A 178 -14.62 17.93 19.28
CA GLY A 178 -15.82 17.84 20.12
C GLY A 178 -16.68 19.10 20.16
N SER A 179 -16.85 19.82 19.04
CA SER A 179 -17.82 20.93 18.96
C SER A 179 -18.87 20.73 17.87
N THR A 180 -19.44 19.54 17.80
CA THR A 180 -20.70 19.33 17.06
C THR A 180 -21.46 18.13 17.64
N ASP A 181 -21.93 18.30 18.88
CA ASP A 181 -23.18 17.69 19.29
C ASP A 181 -24.25 18.80 19.31
N PRO A 182 -25.45 18.57 18.76
CA PRO A 182 -26.60 19.47 18.89
C PRO A 182 -27.18 19.50 20.31
#